data_AF-A0A955DN07-F1
#
_entry.id   AF-A0A955DN07-F1
#
_cell.length_a   1.000
_cell.length_b   1.000
_cell.length_c   1.000
_cell.angle_alpha   90.00
_cell.angle_beta   90.00
_cell.angle_gamma   90.00
#
_symmetry.space_group_name_H-M   'P 1'
#
loop_
_entity.id
_entity.type
_entity.pdbx_description
1 polymer ?
#
loop_
_entity_poly.entity_id
_entity_poly.type
_entity_poly.pdbx_seq_one_letter_code
_entity_poly.pdbx_strand_id
1 'polypeptide(L)'
;MPRARKGAARTQARRKLLRAARGYWGTKGRHKQQAKVALVRAGKFAYRDRRARRREFRRLWTTRINAACRMRGSRYSRFMNGLQRAGILLNRKMLSQ
;
A
#
# COMPACT_ATOMS: atom_id res chain seq x y z
N MET A 1 -48.64 -15.92 -10.66
CA MET A 1 -47.50 -15.29 -9.94
C MET A 1 -46.82 -14.24 -10.82
N PRO A 2 -46.53 -13.02 -10.35
CA PRO A 2 -45.88 -11.99 -11.17
C PRO A 2 -44.37 -12.25 -11.38
N ARG A 3 -43.87 -12.03 -12.60
CA ARG A 3 -42.45 -12.25 -12.95
C ARG A 3 -41.60 -11.01 -12.64
N ALA A 4 -40.70 -11.12 -11.65
CA ALA A 4 -39.76 -10.05 -11.33
C ALA A 4 -38.66 -9.86 -12.40
N ARG A 5 -38.46 -8.61 -12.87
CA ARG A 5 -37.43 -8.23 -13.86
C ARG A 5 -36.28 -7.45 -13.21
N LYS A 6 -35.02 -7.70 -13.61
CA LYS A 6 -33.80 -7.14 -12.97
C LYS A 6 -33.28 -5.80 -13.57
N GLY A 7 -34.09 -5.08 -14.33
CA GLY A 7 -33.64 -3.94 -15.17
C GLY A 7 -32.79 -2.90 -14.43
N ALA A 8 -33.38 -2.21 -13.45
CA ALA A 8 -32.71 -1.15 -12.70
C ALA A 8 -31.50 -1.65 -11.89
N ALA A 9 -31.64 -2.80 -11.22
CA ALA A 9 -30.58 -3.39 -10.39
C ALA A 9 -29.31 -3.70 -11.20
N ARG A 10 -29.45 -4.19 -12.44
CA ARG A 10 -28.31 -4.46 -13.33
C ARG A 10 -27.54 -3.18 -13.67
N THR A 11 -28.25 -2.08 -13.95
CA THR A 11 -27.63 -0.78 -14.28
C THR A 11 -26.91 -0.19 -13.07
N GLN A 12 -27.51 -0.25 -11.88
CA GLN A 12 -26.89 0.22 -10.64
C GLN A 12 -25.60 -0.54 -10.32
N ALA A 13 -25.60 -1.88 -10.42
CA ALA A 13 -24.41 -2.70 -10.20
C ALA A 13 -23.28 -2.37 -11.19
N ARG A 14 -23.61 -2.12 -12.46
CA ARG A 14 -22.63 -1.69 -13.48
C ARG A 14 -22.03 -0.33 -13.12
N ARG A 15 -22.87 0.66 -12.74
CA ARG A 15 -22.40 2.00 -12.35
C ARG A 15 -21.48 1.94 -11.13
N LYS A 16 -21.80 1.14 -10.11
CA LYS A 16 -20.94 0.93 -8.92
C LYS A 16 -19.57 0.40 -9.32
N LEU A 17 -19.52 -0.61 -10.19
CA LEU A 17 -18.27 -1.21 -10.66
C LEU A 17 -17.42 -0.22 -11.47
N LEU A 18 -18.02 0.48 -12.43
CA LEU A 18 -17.29 1.48 -13.22
C LEU A 18 -16.85 2.68 -12.38
N ARG A 19 -17.60 3.05 -11.34
CA ARG A 19 -17.18 4.07 -10.37
C ARG A 19 -15.90 3.66 -9.62
N ALA A 20 -15.78 2.39 -9.23
CA ALA A 20 -14.56 1.87 -8.61
C ALA A 20 -13.38 1.79 -9.59
N ALA A 21 -13.65 1.58 -10.89
CA ALA A 21 -12.65 1.54 -11.95
C ALA A 21 -12.38 2.90 -12.61
N ARG A 22 -12.75 4.02 -11.97
CA ARG A 22 -12.43 5.36 -12.47
C ARG A 22 -10.90 5.57 -12.48
N GLY A 23 -10.42 6.29 -13.49
CA GLY A 23 -8.99 6.54 -13.68
C GLY A 23 -8.19 5.40 -14.33
N TYR A 24 -8.80 4.22 -14.54
CA TYR A 24 -8.15 3.17 -15.31
C TYR A 24 -8.09 3.52 -16.79
N TRP A 25 -6.92 3.30 -17.39
CA TRP A 25 -6.66 3.63 -18.80
C TRP A 25 -7.50 2.79 -19.78
N GLY A 26 -7.97 3.44 -20.85
CA GLY A 26 -8.69 2.80 -21.95
C GLY A 26 -9.99 2.09 -21.54
N THR A 27 -10.19 0.88 -22.06
CA THR A 27 -11.42 0.10 -21.88
C THR A 27 -11.64 -0.37 -20.44
N LYS A 28 -10.60 -0.38 -19.61
CA LYS A 28 -10.67 -0.82 -18.19
C LYS A 28 -11.49 0.13 -17.31
N GLY A 29 -11.69 1.38 -17.73
CA GLY A 29 -12.58 2.35 -17.07
C GLY A 29 -14.01 2.42 -17.67
N ARG A 30 -14.25 1.79 -18.84
CA ARG A 30 -15.50 1.94 -19.60
C ARG A 30 -16.29 0.63 -19.73
N HIS A 31 -15.61 -0.50 -19.97
CA HIS A 31 -16.23 -1.80 -20.21
C HIS A 31 -16.33 -2.60 -18.92
N LYS A 32 -17.54 -3.07 -18.57
CA LYS A 32 -17.81 -3.77 -17.29
C LYS A 32 -16.91 -5.00 -17.09
N GLN A 33 -16.73 -5.82 -18.12
CA GLN A 33 -15.94 -7.05 -18.02
C GLN A 33 -14.45 -6.74 -17.77
N GLN A 34 -13.88 -5.83 -18.55
CA GLN A 34 -12.48 -5.40 -18.41
C GLN A 34 -12.23 -4.71 -17.05
N ALA A 35 -13.15 -3.84 -16.64
CA ALA A 35 -13.12 -3.20 -15.33
C ALA A 35 -13.14 -4.22 -14.18
N LYS A 36 -13.96 -5.29 -14.29
CA LYS A 36 -14.01 -6.35 -13.28
C LYS A 36 -12.66 -7.05 -13.13
N VAL A 37 -12.03 -7.43 -14.24
CA VAL A 37 -10.71 -8.10 -14.23
C VAL A 37 -9.65 -7.18 -13.63
N ALA A 38 -9.65 -5.91 -14.03
CA ALA A 38 -8.71 -4.91 -13.53
C ALA A 38 -8.84 -4.71 -12.01
N LEU A 39 -10.06 -4.60 -11.51
CA LEU A 39 -10.33 -4.42 -10.08
C LEU A 39 -9.91 -5.63 -9.24
N VAL A 40 -10.16 -6.86 -9.71
CA VAL A 40 -9.72 -8.06 -9.00
C VAL A 40 -8.19 -8.10 -8.89
N ARG A 41 -7.48 -7.80 -9.98
CA ARG A 41 -6.01 -7.72 -9.99
C ARG A 41 -5.50 -6.63 -9.05
N ALA A 42 -6.12 -5.45 -9.09
CA ALA A 42 -5.77 -4.34 -8.20
C ALA A 42 -6.00 -4.69 -6.72
N GLY A 43 -7.07 -5.44 -6.39
CA GLY A 43 -7.33 -5.91 -5.04
C GLY A 43 -6.22 -6.83 -4.50
N LYS A 44 -5.71 -7.75 -5.35
CA LYS A 44 -4.58 -8.62 -5.00
C LYS A 44 -3.31 -7.79 -4.72
N PHE A 45 -3.02 -6.81 -5.56
CA PHE A 45 -1.88 -5.92 -5.35
C PHE A 45 -2.03 -5.08 -4.09
N ALA A 46 -3.20 -4.47 -3.86
CA ALA A 46 -3.47 -3.68 -2.66
C ALA A 46 -3.25 -4.50 -1.37
N TYR A 47 -3.64 -5.78 -1.34
CA TYR A 47 -3.38 -6.65 -0.20
C TYR A 47 -1.87 -6.89 0.03
N ARG A 48 -1.14 -7.25 -1.04
CA ARG A 48 0.32 -7.44 -1.00
C ARG A 48 1.04 -6.17 -0.57
N ASP A 49 0.66 -5.04 -1.16
CA ASP A 49 1.37 -3.77 -1.03
C ASP A 49 1.13 -3.13 0.35
N ARG A 50 -0.01 -3.38 1.02
CA ARG A 50 -0.19 -3.03 2.44
C ARG A 50 0.88 -3.66 3.33
N ARG A 51 1.29 -4.91 3.05
CA ARG A 51 2.37 -5.60 3.76
C ARG A 51 3.75 -5.12 3.30
N ALA A 52 3.92 -4.84 2.01
CA ALA A 52 5.18 -4.31 1.46
C ALA A 52 5.51 -2.90 1.98
N ARG A 53 4.53 -2.00 2.05
CA ARG A 53 4.68 -0.62 2.54
C ARG A 53 5.32 -0.54 3.93
N ARG A 54 4.95 -1.45 4.85
CA ARG A 54 5.58 -1.52 6.18
C ARG A 54 7.09 -1.81 6.11
N ARG A 55 7.51 -2.64 5.16
CA ARG A 55 8.92 -2.97 4.91
C ARG A 55 9.66 -1.85 4.19
N GLU A 56 9.01 -1.20 3.22
CA GLU A 56 9.55 -0.04 2.49
C GLU A 56 9.87 1.11 3.44
N PHE A 57 8.93 1.49 4.31
CA PHE A 57 9.18 2.53 5.33
C PHE A 57 10.32 2.15 6.28
N ARG A 58 10.38 0.89 6.72
CA ARG A 58 11.49 0.43 7.57
C ARG A 58 12.84 0.54 6.86
N ARG A 59 12.92 0.19 5.58
CA ARG A 59 14.14 0.36 4.76
C ARG A 59 14.52 1.82 4.61
N LEU A 60 13.54 2.70 4.39
CA LEU A 60 13.76 4.15 4.32
C LEU A 60 14.33 4.68 5.64
N TRP A 61 13.75 4.33 6.78
CA TRP A 61 14.23 4.74 8.09
C TRP A 61 15.65 4.24 8.37
N THR A 62 15.94 2.98 8.06
CA THR A 62 17.31 2.44 8.18
C THR A 62 18.30 3.20 7.31
N THR A 63 17.92 3.59 6.09
CA THR A 63 18.78 4.36 5.18
C THR A 63 19.08 5.75 5.74
N ARG A 64 18.05 6.44 6.25
CA ARG A 64 18.20 7.76 6.89
C ARG A 64 19.10 7.72 8.13
N ILE A 65 18.85 6.77 9.03
CA ILE A 65 19.68 6.59 10.23
C ILE A 65 21.12 6.25 9.84
N ASN A 66 21.32 5.39 8.84
CA ASN A 66 22.66 5.03 8.38
C ASN A 66 23.43 6.26 7.85
N ALA A 67 22.78 7.15 7.10
CA ALA A 67 23.39 8.40 6.67
C ALA A 67 23.79 9.28 7.86
N ALA A 68 22.90 9.47 8.83
CA ALA A 68 23.20 10.24 10.05
C ALA A 68 24.32 9.63 10.90
N CYS A 69 24.36 8.29 11.01
CA CYS A 69 25.43 7.59 11.73
C CYS A 69 26.79 7.80 11.05
N ARG A 70 26.83 7.70 9.71
CA ARG A 70 28.05 7.92 8.92
C ARG A 70 28.59 9.34 9.05
N MET A 71 27.71 10.34 9.07
CA MET A 71 28.11 11.73 9.33
C MET A 71 28.81 11.92 10.68
N ARG A 72 28.49 11.06 11.66
CA ARG A 72 29.08 11.07 13.01
C ARG A 72 30.19 10.02 13.18
N GLY A 73 30.75 9.50 12.09
CA GLY A 73 31.85 8.52 12.12
C GLY A 73 31.48 7.11 12.61
N SER A 74 30.19 6.79 12.72
CA SER A 74 29.72 5.50 13.21
C SER A 74 28.97 4.69 12.13
N ARG A 75 28.92 3.36 12.30
CA ARG A 75 28.14 2.47 11.43
C ARG A 75 26.78 2.17 12.07
N TYR A 76 25.73 2.06 11.26
CA TYR A 76 24.37 1.76 11.72
C TYR A 76 24.28 0.56 12.69
N SER A 77 25.01 -0.53 12.42
CA SER A 77 25.01 -1.73 13.27
C SER A 77 25.54 -1.44 14.68
N ARG A 78 26.64 -0.69 14.79
CA ARG A 78 27.23 -0.30 16.08
C ARG A 78 26.30 0.65 16.83
N PHE A 79 25.69 1.61 16.14
CA PHE A 79 24.72 2.53 16.73
C PHE A 79 23.51 1.80 17.31
N MET A 80 22.88 0.90 16.54
CA MET A 80 21.72 0.13 17.01
C MET A 80 22.07 -0.81 18.17
N ASN A 81 23.26 -1.42 18.17
CA ASN A 81 23.74 -2.22 19.29
C ASN A 81 23.95 -1.37 20.55
N GLY A 82 24.54 -0.18 20.40
CA GLY A 82 24.73 0.78 21.49
C GLY A 82 23.40 1.23 22.11
N LEU A 83 22.39 1.54 21.28
CA LEU A 83 21.04 1.88 21.77
C LEU A 83 20.42 0.75 22.61
N GLN A 84 20.56 -0.50 22.16
CA GLN A 84 20.03 -1.66 22.88
C GLN A 84 20.74 -1.86 24.22
N ARG A 85 22.08 -1.73 24.25
CA ARG A 85 22.88 -1.84 25.48
C ARG A 85 22.60 -0.70 26.47
N ALA A 86 22.30 0.49 25.97
CA ALA A 86 21.92 1.65 26.77
C ALA A 86 20.45 1.63 27.23
N GLY A 87 19.67 0.60 26.89
CA GLY A 87 18.25 0.50 27.29
C GLY A 87 17.31 1.47 26.55
N ILE A 88 17.75 2.07 25.44
CA ILE A 88 16.95 3.06 24.70
C ILE A 88 16.02 2.34 23.73
N LEU A 89 14.72 2.28 24.06
CA LEU A 89 13.67 1.59 23.29
C LEU A 89 13.05 2.44 22.18
N LEU A 90 13.82 3.34 21.55
CA LEU A 90 13.30 4.21 20.50
C LEU A 90 13.07 3.48 19.18
N ASN A 91 11.92 3.76 18.57
CA ASN A 91 11.55 3.22 17.27
C ASN A 91 12.37 3.86 16.14
N ARG A 92 12.69 3.07 15.11
CA ARG A 92 13.42 3.56 13.92
C ARG A 92 12.73 4.71 13.19
N LYS A 93 11.40 4.77 13.25
CA LYS A 93 10.63 5.92 12.73
C LYS A 93 11.07 7.21 13.42
N MET A 94 11.06 7.22 14.76
CA MET A 94 11.40 8.38 15.58
C MET A 94 12.88 8.76 15.40
N LEU A 95 13.78 7.78 15.33
CA LEU A 95 15.21 8.02 15.10
C LEU A 95 15.54 8.58 13.71
N SER A 96 14.61 8.50 12.76
CA SER A 96 14.80 8.93 11.37
C SER A 96 14.16 10.27 11.02
N GLN A 97 13.33 10.79 11.93
CA GLN A 97 12.72 12.11 11.84
C GLN A 97 13.67 13.13 12.48
#